data_AF-A0A0A0EBW2-F1
#
_entry.id   AF-A0A0A0EBW2-F1
#
_cell.length_a   1.000
_cell.length_b   1.000
_cell.length_c   1.000
_cell.angle_alpha   90.00
_cell.angle_beta   90.00
_cell.angle_gamma   90.00
#
_symmetry.space_group_name_H-M   'P 1'
#
loop_
_entity.id
_entity.type
_entity.pdbx_description
1 polymer ?
#
loop_
_entity_poly.entity_id
_entity_poly.type
_entity_poly.pdbx_seq_one_letter_code
_entity_poly.pdbx_strand_id
1 'polypeptide(L)'
;MTARAIICGMVAALSLSACAQFPELDRAIPADEQRGPYPDLVPVGGLLAQAENPRIEDDDADNLSARAAALKARAARLRAY
;
A
#
# COMPACT_ATOMS: atom_id res chain seq x y z
N MET A 1 -31.90 -6.09 18.25
CA MET A 1 -31.65 -6.80 16.97
C MET A 1 -31.61 -5.84 15.78
N THR A 2 -32.45 -4.81 15.74
CA THR A 2 -32.52 -3.79 14.68
C THR A 2 -31.25 -2.93 14.53
N ALA A 3 -30.63 -2.49 15.63
CA ALA A 3 -29.43 -1.65 15.58
C ALA A 3 -28.23 -2.30 14.88
N ARG A 4 -28.03 -3.62 15.04
CA ARG A 4 -26.94 -4.36 14.38
C ARG A 4 -27.16 -4.52 12.89
N ALA A 5 -28.42 -4.71 12.48
CA ALA A 5 -28.80 -4.76 11.06
C ALA A 5 -28.63 -3.39 10.38
N ILE A 6 -28.97 -2.30 11.09
CA ILE A 6 -28.77 -0.92 10.60
C ILE A 6 -27.29 -0.61 10.43
N ILE A 7 -26.45 -0.96 11.42
CA ILE A 7 -24.99 -0.75 11.34
C ILE A 7 -24.38 -1.54 10.18
N CYS A 8 -24.77 -2.81 10.01
CA CYS A 8 -24.28 -3.64 8.91
C CYS A 8 -24.68 -3.10 7.53
N GLY A 9 -25.93 -2.64 7.40
CA GLY A 9 -26.42 -1.99 6.17
C GLY A 9 -25.69 -0.68 5.87
N MET A 10 -25.40 0.13 6.89
CA MET A 10 -24.67 1.37 6.73
C MET A 10 -23.22 1.13 6.28
N VAL A 11 -22.51 0.16 6.89
CA VAL A 11 -21.14 -0.20 6.47
C VAL A 11 -21.10 -0.71 5.03
N ALA A 12 -22.09 -1.52 4.62
CA ALA A 12 -22.19 -1.99 3.24
C ALA A 12 -22.47 -0.87 2.23
N ALA A 13 -23.28 0.13 2.60
CA ALA A 13 -23.55 1.27 1.72
C ALA A 13 -22.31 2.17 1.55
N LEU A 14 -21.55 2.40 2.64
CA LEU A 14 -20.33 3.20 2.59
C LEU A 14 -19.20 2.52 1.80
N SER A 15 -19.04 1.19 1.91
CA SER A 15 -18.02 0.47 1.14
C SER A 15 -18.28 0.50 -0.38
N LEU A 16 -19.54 0.55 -0.81
CA LEU A 16 -19.87 0.71 -2.24
C LEU A 16 -19.49 2.10 -2.77
N SER A 17 -19.59 3.15 -1.94
CA SER A 17 -19.19 4.52 -2.33
C SER A 17 -17.67 4.69 -2.48
N ALA A 18 -16.87 3.84 -1.85
CA ALA A 18 -15.42 3.86 -2.00
C ALA A 18 -14.95 3.42 -3.41
N CYS A 19 -15.82 2.76 -4.18
CA CYS A 19 -15.58 2.40 -5.59
C CYS A 19 -16.16 3.42 -6.58
N ALA A 20 -16.64 4.58 -6.11
CA ALA A 20 -17.14 5.63 -6.99
C ALA A 20 -15.99 6.29 -7.76
N GLN A 21 -16.26 6.65 -9.02
CA GLN A 21 -15.34 7.45 -9.83
C GLN A 21 -15.02 8.77 -9.11
N PHE A 22 -13.75 9.16 -9.16
CA PHE A 22 -13.24 10.38 -8.53
C PHE A 22 -13.21 11.48 -9.60
N PRO A 23 -14.27 12.30 -9.72
CA PRO A 23 -14.51 13.07 -10.93
C PRO A 23 -13.50 14.20 -11.15
N GLU A 24 -12.79 14.59 -10.11
CA GLU A 24 -11.70 15.58 -10.16
C GLU A 24 -10.45 15.02 -10.86
N LEU A 25 -10.23 13.69 -10.77
CA LEU A 25 -9.07 13.01 -11.36
C LEU A 25 -9.43 12.33 -12.68
N ASP A 26 -10.62 11.73 -12.76
CA ASP A 26 -11.08 11.01 -13.96
C ASP A 26 -11.35 11.95 -15.14
N ARG A 27 -11.67 13.22 -14.88
CA ARG A 27 -11.82 14.26 -15.92
C ARG A 27 -10.49 14.90 -16.32
N ALA A 28 -9.45 14.75 -15.50
CA ALA A 28 -8.14 15.32 -15.79
C ALA A 28 -7.42 14.53 -16.91
N ILE A 29 -7.83 13.28 -17.17
CA ILE A 29 -7.23 12.42 -18.18
C ILE A 29 -8.11 12.40 -19.44
N PRO A 30 -7.64 12.96 -20.57
CA PRO A 30 -8.31 12.90 -21.86
C PRO A 30 -8.71 11.46 -22.27
N ALA A 31 -9.86 11.30 -22.91
CA ALA A 31 -10.40 9.99 -23.25
C ALA A 31 -9.54 9.19 -24.27
N ASP A 32 -8.76 9.91 -25.07
CA ASP A 32 -7.75 9.40 -25.99
C ASP A 32 -6.50 8.91 -25.26
N GLU A 33 -6.10 9.54 -24.15
CA GLU A 33 -4.99 9.07 -23.31
C GLU A 33 -5.34 7.79 -22.53
N GLN A 34 -6.61 7.61 -22.13
CA GLN A 34 -7.07 6.36 -21.49
C GLN A 34 -7.01 5.13 -22.40
N ARG A 35 -7.04 5.34 -23.73
CA ARG A 35 -6.99 4.29 -24.76
C ARG A 35 -5.75 4.40 -25.65
N GLY A 36 -4.80 5.24 -25.25
CA GLY A 36 -3.56 5.45 -25.97
C GLY A 36 -2.64 4.23 -25.91
N PRO A 37 -1.66 4.13 -26.81
CA PRO A 37 -0.61 3.14 -26.69
C PRO A 37 0.14 3.34 -25.37
N TYR A 38 0.44 2.24 -24.67
CA TYR A 38 1.28 2.30 -23.49
C TYR A 38 2.68 2.79 -23.89
N PRO A 39 3.35 3.63 -23.08
CA PRO A 39 4.68 4.11 -23.39
C PRO A 39 5.69 2.96 -23.44
N ASP A 40 6.73 3.14 -24.24
CA ASP A 40 7.83 2.18 -24.28
C ASP A 40 8.55 2.12 -22.94
N LEU A 41 8.77 0.90 -22.44
CA LEU A 41 9.51 0.69 -21.21
C LEU A 41 10.99 0.98 -21.45
N VAL A 42 11.51 2.01 -20.79
CA VAL A 42 12.93 2.36 -20.87
C VAL A 42 13.74 1.41 -19.96
N PRO A 43 14.91 0.90 -20.40
CA PRO A 43 15.73 0.03 -19.57
C PRO A 43 16.14 0.68 -18.25
N VAL A 44 15.79 0.03 -17.14
CA VAL A 44 16.05 0.55 -15.79
C VAL A 44 17.53 0.54 -15.40
N GLY A 45 18.37 -0.26 -16.06
CA GLY A 45 19.78 -0.44 -15.70
C GLY A 45 20.58 0.86 -15.64
N GLY A 46 20.29 1.82 -16.54
CA GLY A 46 20.91 3.15 -16.50
C GLY A 46 20.51 3.96 -15.27
N LEU A 47 19.27 3.84 -14.79
CA LEU A 47 18.81 4.51 -13.56
C LEU A 47 19.42 3.87 -12.32
N LEU A 48 19.55 2.54 -12.29
CA LEU A 48 20.20 1.83 -11.18
C LEU A 48 21.69 2.18 -11.08
N ALA A 49 22.38 2.36 -12.21
CA ALA A 49 23.78 2.76 -12.22
C ALA A 49 24.02 4.20 -11.70
N GLN A 50 22.99 5.05 -11.78
CA GLN A 50 22.99 6.42 -11.23
C GLN A 50 22.54 6.47 -9.77
N ALA A 51 22.10 5.35 -9.19
CA ALA A 51 21.70 5.31 -7.79
C ALA A 51 22.95 5.35 -6.92
N GLU A 52 23.19 6.50 -6.27
CA GLU A 52 24.48 6.80 -5.63
C GLU A 52 24.74 6.02 -4.33
N ASN A 53 23.73 5.41 -3.70
CA ASN A 53 23.94 4.69 -2.45
C ASN A 53 23.04 3.45 -2.31
N PRO A 54 23.58 2.31 -1.87
CA PRO A 54 22.74 1.29 -1.26
C PRO A 54 22.02 1.94 -0.08
N ARG A 55 20.69 1.84 -0.05
CA ARG A 55 19.85 2.32 1.06
C ARG A 55 20.18 1.62 2.39
N ILE A 56 20.91 0.50 2.31
CA ILE A 56 21.26 -0.33 3.45
C ILE A 56 22.45 0.30 4.16
N GLU A 57 22.22 0.72 5.39
CA GLU A 57 23.26 1.20 6.30
C GLU A 57 23.92 0.01 7.02
N ASP A 58 25.14 0.20 7.53
CA ASP A 58 25.91 -0.89 8.16
C ASP A 58 25.18 -1.52 9.36
N ASP A 59 24.28 -0.78 10.01
CA ASP A 59 23.54 -1.21 11.20
C ASP A 59 22.17 -1.86 10.90
N ASP A 60 21.72 -1.85 9.63
CA ASP A 60 20.36 -2.28 9.27
C ASP A 60 20.11 -3.74 9.64
N ALA A 61 21.13 -4.58 9.50
CA ALA A 61 21.06 -5.99 9.87
C ALA A 61 20.78 -6.16 11.37
N ASP A 62 21.49 -5.41 12.20
CA ASP A 62 21.33 -5.45 13.66
C ASP A 62 19.98 -4.86 14.07
N ASN A 63 19.57 -3.74 13.48
CA ASN A 63 18.27 -3.10 13.70
C ASN A 63 17.10 -4.03 13.37
N LEU A 64 17.17 -4.73 12.23
CA LEU A 64 16.15 -5.71 11.83
C LEU A 64 16.13 -6.92 12.78
N SER A 65 17.29 -7.40 13.21
CA SER A 65 17.40 -8.52 14.15
C SER A 65 16.77 -8.19 15.51
N ALA A 66 17.04 -7.00 16.04
CA ALA A 66 16.51 -6.51 17.31
C ALA A 66 14.98 -6.36 17.25
N ARG A 67 14.47 -5.79 16.15
CA ARG A 67 13.02 -5.68 15.91
C ARG A 67 12.35 -7.05 15.86
N ALA A 68 12.95 -8.01 15.15
CA ALA A 68 12.41 -9.37 15.07
C ALA A 68 12.36 -10.05 16.45
N ALA A 69 13.39 -9.88 17.28
CA ALA A 69 13.40 -10.40 18.65
C ALA A 69 12.28 -9.78 19.51
N ALA A 70 12.10 -8.46 19.46
CA ALA A 70 11.05 -7.77 20.19
C ALA A 70 9.64 -8.23 19.77
N LEU A 71 9.41 -8.41 18.46
CA LEU A 71 8.17 -8.95 17.90
C LEU A 71 7.89 -10.37 18.39
N LYS A 72 8.89 -11.25 18.37
CA LYS A 72 8.78 -12.62 18.90
C LYS A 72 8.43 -12.64 20.38
N ALA A 73 9.08 -11.81 21.19
CA ALA A 73 8.79 -11.68 22.61
C ALA A 73 7.35 -11.19 22.88
N ARG A 74 6.89 -10.20 22.10
CA ARG A 74 5.49 -9.73 22.19
C ARG A 74 4.50 -10.83 21.81
N ALA A 75 4.77 -11.57 20.74
CA ALA A 75 3.91 -12.66 20.30
C ALA A 75 3.86 -13.80 21.32
N ALA A 76 4.97 -14.10 22.01
CA ALA A 76 4.99 -15.07 23.11
C ALA A 76 4.08 -14.64 24.26
N ARG A 77 4.13 -13.35 24.66
CA ARG A 77 3.23 -12.80 25.68
C ARG A 77 1.75 -12.90 25.28
N LEU A 78 1.44 -12.60 24.02
CA LEU A 78 0.05 -12.67 23.51
C LEU A 78 -0.49 -14.10 23.47
N ARG A 79 0.36 -15.11 23.23
CA ARG A 79 -0.04 -16.53 23.25
C ARG A 79 -0.18 -17.11 24.67
N ALA A 80 0.38 -16.42 25.66
CA ALA A 80 0.29 -16.82 27.06
C ALA A 80 -0.97 -16.26 27.75
N TYR A 81 -1.71 -15.37 27.07
CA TYR A 81 -3.08 -14.97 27.41
C TYR A 81 -4.08 -15.93 26.76
#